data_AF-A0A167L4Q1-F1
#
_entry.id   AF-A0A167L4Q1-F1
#
_cell.length_a   1.000
_cell.length_b   1.000
_cell.length_c   1.000
_cell.angle_alpha   90.00
_cell.angle_beta   90.00
_cell.angle_gamma   90.00
#
_symmetry.space_group_name_H-M   'P 1'
#
loop_
_entity.id
_entity.type
_entity.pdbx_description
1 polymer ?
#
loop_
_entity_poly.entity_id
_entity_poly.type
_entity_poly.pdbx_seq_one_letter_code
_entity_poly.pdbx_strand_id
1 'polypeptide(L)'
;MKISMVRKGLAFDIEPVLMVWLASSQQAHHFVPERFWCEHLDTMRQVYLPSSDNYVYLDNQEIIGFYALAKNTLAAIFDLPEKQGQGVSSLL
;
A
#
# COMPACT_ATOMS: atom_id res chain seq x y z
N MET A 1 23.48 7.22 4.22
CA MET A 1 22.47 7.91 5.05
C MET A 1 21.14 7.28 4.67
N LYS A 2 20.41 6.64 5.61
CA LYS A 2 19.08 6.09 5.32
C LYS A 2 18.09 7.27 5.30
N ILE A 3 17.31 7.40 4.23
CA ILE A 3 16.26 8.41 4.13
C ILE A 3 14.95 7.65 4.14
N SER A 4 14.18 7.83 5.20
CA SER A 4 12.83 7.29 5.33
C SER A 4 11.84 8.46 5.48
N MET A 5 10.77 8.48 4.69
CA MET A 5 9.81 9.58 4.70
C MET A 5 8.43 9.17 4.19
N VAL A 6 7.40 9.83 4.71
CA VAL A 6 6.05 9.81 4.12
C VAL A 6 5.95 10.95 3.11
N ARG A 7 5.41 10.67 1.93
CA ARG A 7 5.09 11.69 0.92
C ARG A 7 3.81 11.33 0.18
N LYS A 8 3.22 12.32 -0.51
CA LYS A 8 2.12 12.04 -1.44
C LYS A 8 2.60 11.08 -2.53
N GLY A 9 1.76 10.11 -2.87
CA GLY A 9 1.98 9.17 -3.97
C GLY A 9 1.99 9.88 -5.32
N LEU A 10 2.83 9.41 -6.22
CA LEU A 10 2.99 9.89 -7.58
C LEU A 10 2.52 8.80 -8.55
N ALA A 11 2.26 9.16 -9.80
CA ALA A 11 1.72 8.21 -10.78
C ALA A 11 2.63 6.97 -10.99
N PHE A 12 3.95 7.15 -10.89
CA PHE A 12 4.91 6.04 -11.01
C PHE A 12 4.97 5.14 -9.77
N ASP A 13 4.36 5.54 -8.65
CA ASP A 13 4.29 4.73 -7.43
C ASP A 13 3.15 3.70 -7.46
N ILE A 14 2.26 3.76 -8.46
CA ILE A 14 1.08 2.89 -8.53
C ILE A 14 1.47 1.42 -8.49
N GLU A 15 2.44 0.98 -9.29
CA GLU A 15 2.85 -0.43 -9.31
C GLU A 15 3.47 -0.89 -7.98
N PRO A 16 4.44 -0.16 -7.38
CA PRO A 16 4.91 -0.48 -6.03
C PRO A 16 3.79 -0.55 -4.98
N VAL A 17 2.86 0.42 -4.98
CA VAL A 17 1.73 0.45 -4.05
C VAL A 17 0.82 -0.76 -4.23
N LEU A 18 0.55 -1.16 -5.47
CA LEU A 18 -0.22 -2.38 -5.78
C LEU A 18 0.47 -3.64 -5.26
N MET A 19 1.80 -3.72 -5.34
CA MET A 19 2.55 -4.87 -4.82
C MET A 19 2.51 -4.93 -3.29
N VAL A 20 2.62 -3.79 -2.60
CA VAL A 20 2.40 -3.73 -1.14
C VAL A 20 0.99 -4.20 -0.81
N TRP A 21 -0.04 -3.63 -1.47
CA TRP A 21 -1.43 -4.03 -1.25
C TRP A 21 -1.64 -5.53 -1.46
N LEU A 22 -1.12 -6.09 -2.56
CA LEU A 22 -1.30 -7.50 -2.91
C LEU A 22 -0.64 -8.42 -1.88
N ALA A 23 0.63 -8.17 -1.57
CA ALA A 23 1.40 -9.00 -0.63
C ALA A 23 0.77 -8.97 0.77
N SER A 24 0.40 -7.79 1.27
CA SER A 24 -0.23 -7.64 2.57
C SER A 24 -1.63 -8.24 2.61
N SER A 25 -2.42 -8.11 1.53
CA SER A 25 -3.77 -8.70 1.46
C SER A 25 -3.72 -10.23 1.41
N GLN A 26 -2.83 -10.81 0.61
CA GLN A 26 -2.66 -12.27 0.53
C GLN A 26 -2.22 -12.86 1.88
N GLN A 27 -1.31 -12.19 2.59
CA GLN A 27 -0.84 -12.62 3.91
C GLN A 27 -1.94 -12.48 4.98
N ALA A 28 -2.54 -11.30 5.12
CA ALA A 28 -3.52 -11.02 6.17
C ALA A 28 -4.84 -11.78 5.97
N HIS A 29 -5.17 -12.09 4.72
CA HIS A 29 -6.38 -12.79 4.34
C HIS A 29 -6.06 -14.11 3.63
N HIS A 30 -5.10 -14.87 4.15
CA HIS A 30 -4.67 -16.16 3.60
C HIS A 30 -5.81 -17.21 3.49
N PHE A 31 -6.95 -16.96 4.14
CA PHE A 31 -8.17 -17.77 4.02
C PHE A 31 -8.96 -17.48 2.73
N VAL A 32 -8.67 -16.37 2.04
CA VAL A 32 -9.20 -16.01 0.71
C VAL A 32 -8.20 -16.49 -0.36
N PRO A 33 -8.65 -17.17 -1.43
CA PRO A 33 -7.75 -17.65 -2.47
C PRO A 33 -6.92 -16.53 -3.10
N GLU A 34 -5.62 -16.74 -3.31
CA GLU A 34 -4.71 -15.74 -3.90
C GLU A 34 -5.21 -15.17 -5.22
N ARG A 35 -5.83 -16.01 -6.07
CA ARG A 35 -6.42 -15.60 -7.35
C ARG A 35 -7.42 -14.44 -7.20
N PHE A 36 -8.16 -14.39 -6.09
CA PHE A 36 -9.14 -13.34 -5.84
C PHE A 36 -8.43 -11.99 -5.79
N TRP A 37 -7.33 -11.89 -5.05
CA TRP A 37 -6.56 -10.65 -4.96
C TRP A 37 -5.91 -10.27 -6.29
N CYS A 38 -5.36 -11.25 -7.01
CA CYS A 38 -4.78 -11.02 -8.34
C CYS A 38 -5.82 -10.50 -9.34
N GLU A 39 -7.04 -11.06 -9.35
CA GLU A 39 -8.14 -10.61 -10.21
C GLU A 39 -8.59 -9.17 -9.91
N HIS A 40 -8.33 -8.65 -8.70
CA HIS A 40 -8.69 -7.30 -8.30
C HIS A 40 -7.58 -6.26 -8.52
N LEU A 41 -6.40 -6.66 -9.02
CA LEU A 41 -5.30 -5.74 -9.30
C LEU A 41 -5.70 -4.61 -10.23
N ASP A 42 -6.42 -4.91 -11.32
CA ASP A 42 -6.85 -3.89 -12.28
C ASP A 42 -7.88 -2.94 -11.67
N THR A 43 -8.80 -3.44 -10.85
CA THR A 43 -9.75 -2.59 -10.14
C THR A 43 -9.05 -1.67 -9.13
N MET A 44 -8.07 -2.19 -8.38
CA MET A 44 -7.24 -1.38 -7.49
C MET A 44 -6.47 -0.31 -8.25
N ARG A 45 -5.85 -0.68 -9.37
CA ARG A 45 -5.05 0.20 -10.23
C ARG A 45 -5.87 1.33 -10.84
N GLN A 46 -7.05 1.01 -11.36
CA GLN A 46 -7.82 1.91 -12.22
C GLN A 46 -8.94 2.64 -11.50
N VAL A 47 -9.44 2.10 -10.39
CA VAL A 47 -10.61 2.64 -9.68
C VAL A 47 -10.24 3.12 -8.29
N TYR A 48 -9.72 2.23 -7.43
CA TYR A 48 -9.53 2.56 -6.02
C TYR A 48 -8.39 3.53 -5.78
N LEU A 49 -7.17 3.24 -6.25
CA LEU A 49 -6.04 4.15 -6.05
C LEU A 49 -6.27 5.52 -6.71
N PRO A 50 -6.81 5.64 -7.95
CA PRO A 50 -7.06 6.95 -8.54
C PRO A 50 -8.17 7.76 -7.86
N SER A 51 -9.06 7.12 -7.09
CA SER A 51 -10.17 7.78 -6.39
C SER A 51 -9.84 8.17 -4.94
N SER A 52 -8.61 7.93 -4.48
CA SER A 52 -8.13 8.27 -3.14
C SER A 52 -6.92 9.21 -3.16
N ASP A 53 -6.74 9.96 -2.07
CA ASP A 53 -5.47 10.62 -1.77
C ASP A 53 -4.52 9.58 -1.16
N ASN A 54 -3.54 9.13 -1.95
CA ASN A 54 -2.58 8.12 -1.52
C ASN A 54 -1.29 8.75 -1.02
N TYR A 55 -0.76 8.21 0.08
CA TYR A 55 0.53 8.58 0.66
C TYR A 55 1.36 7.33 0.84
N VAL A 56 2.64 7.43 0.53
CA VAL A 56 3.58 6.32 0.55
C VAL A 56 4.66 6.57 1.59
N TYR A 57 5.09 5.52 2.28
CA TYR A 57 6.27 5.53 3.13
C TYR A 57 7.42 4.87 2.39
N LEU A 58 8.46 5.67 2.14
CA LEU A 58 9.69 5.22 1.52
C LEU A 58 10.70 4.88 2.61
N ASP A 59 11.40 3.77 2.45
CA ASP A 59 12.63 3.45 3.18
C ASP A 59 13.72 3.07 2.16
N ASN A 60 14.83 3.81 2.12
CA ASN A 60 15.93 3.56 1.17
C ASN A 60 15.47 3.42 -0.31
N GLN A 61 14.56 4.29 -0.75
CA GLN A 61 13.96 4.34 -2.10
C GLN A 61 12.92 3.26 -2.40
N GLU A 62 12.69 2.33 -1.48
CA GLU A 62 11.64 1.32 -1.59
C GLU A 62 10.37 1.83 -0.93
N ILE A 63 9.22 1.67 -1.59
CA ILE A 63 7.92 1.89 -0.95
C ILE A 63 7.60 0.65 -0.13
N ILE A 64 7.59 0.80 1.19
CA ILE A 64 7.36 -0.31 2.11
C ILE A 64 6.01 -0.26 2.81
N GLY A 65 5.23 0.80 2.55
CA GLY A 65 3.88 0.98 3.06
C GLY A 65 3.18 2.17 2.42
N PHE A 66 1.87 2.21 2.54
CA PHE A 66 1.05 3.31 2.07
C PHE A 66 -0.26 3.42 2.88
N TYR A 67 -0.87 4.59 2.84
CA TYR A 67 -2.27 4.76 3.23
C TYR A 67 -3.05 5.53 2.16
N ALA A 68 -4.35 5.31 2.13
CA ALA A 68 -5.28 5.95 1.21
C ALA A 68 -6.40 6.65 2.00
N LEU A 69 -6.65 7.92 1.65
CA LEU A 69 -7.77 8.68 2.19
C LEU A 69 -8.88 8.81 1.14
N ALA A 70 -10.10 8.43 1.51
CA ALA A 70 -11.31 8.73 0.76
C ALA A 70 -12.07 9.85 1.47
N LYS A 71 -12.11 11.05 0.88
CA LYS A 71 -12.75 12.24 1.48
C LYS A 71 -12.33 12.47 2.94
N ASN A 72 -11.01 12.50 3.18
CA ASN A 72 -10.40 12.67 4.51
C ASN A 72 -10.65 11.53 5.52
N THR A 73 -11.26 10.42 5.09
CA THR A 73 -11.41 9.21 5.91
C THR A 73 -10.35 8.20 5.52
N LEU A 74 -9.69 7.58 6.49
CA LEU A 74 -8.75 6.49 6.25
C LEU A 74 -9.49 5.29 5.64
N ALA A 75 -9.30 5.07 4.35
CA ALA A 75 -9.94 4.00 3.59
C ALA A 75 -9.09 2.72 3.59
N ALA A 76 -7.77 2.87 3.61
CA ALA A 76 -6.82 1.77 3.61
C ALA A 76 -5.49 2.20 4.24
N ILE A 77 -4.84 1.26 4.90
CA ILE A 77 -3.46 1.35 5.37
C ILE A 77 -2.81 -0.02 5.23
N PHE A 78 -1.63 -0.06 4.61
CA PHE A 78 -0.91 -1.30 4.34
C PHE A 78 0.61 -1.08 4.47
N ASP A 79 1.31 -2.09 4.95
CA ASP A 79 2.76 -2.20 4.96
C ASP A 79 3.19 -3.61 4.59
N LEU A 80 4.37 -3.73 3.98
CA LEU A 80 4.91 -5.01 3.49
C LEU A 80 4.91 -6.06 4.61
N PRO A 81 4.52 -7.31 4.34
CA PRO A 81 4.51 -8.41 5.31
C PRO A 81 5.78 -8.51 6.19
N GLU A 82 6.95 -8.40 5.56
CA GLU A 82 8.26 -8.48 6.21
C GLU A 82 8.64 -7.25 7.04
N LYS A 83 7.87 -6.16 6.96
CA LYS A 83 8.04 -4.92 7.71
C LYS A 83 7.02 -4.75 8.85
N GLN A 84 5.99 -5.59 8.89
CA GLN A 84 5.00 -5.58 9.95
C GLN A 84 5.63 -5.85 11.32
N GLY A 85 5.04 -5.27 12.37
CA GLY A 85 5.56 -5.36 13.73
C GLY A 85 6.79 -4.46 14.01
N GLN A 86 7.28 -3.73 13.00
CA GLN A 86 8.40 -2.78 13.13
C GLN A 86 7.94 -1.32 13.29
N GLY A 87 6.63 -1.10 13.46
CA GLY A 87 6.06 0.24 13.65
C GLY A 87 5.88 1.06 12.36
N VAL A 88 5.99 0.45 11.18
CA VAL A 88 5.80 1.15 9.89
C VAL A 88 4.43 1.81 9.81
N SER A 89 3.36 1.08 10.12
CA SER A 89 2.00 1.63 10.10
C SER A 89 1.73 2.66 11.21
N SER A 90 2.61 2.80 12.21
CA SER A 90 2.55 3.91 13.20
C SER A 90 3.21 5.20 12.70
N LEU A 91 4.01 5.11 11.64
CA LEU A 91 4.65 6.26 10.97
C LEU A 91 3.80 6.79 9.79
N LEU A 92 2.80 6.01 9.36
CA LEU A 92 1.78 6.35 8.35
C LEU A 92 0.64 7.12 9.01
#